data_AF-A0A8B6CVU7-F1
#
_entry.id   AF-A0A8B6CVU7-F1
#
_cell.length_a   1.000
_cell.length_b   1.000
_cell.length_c   1.000
_cell.angle_alpha   90.00
_cell.angle_beta   90.00
_cell.angle_gamma   90.00
#
_symmetry.space_group_name_H-M   'P 1'
#
loop_
_entity.id
_entity.type
_entity.pdbx_description
1 polymer ?
#
loop_
_entity_poly.entity_id
_entity_poly.type
_entity_poly.pdbx_seq_one_letter_code
_entity_poly.pdbx_strand_id
1 'polypeptide(L)'
;MVLSQVASIYDPLGLACPFVLTAKLLLRSFCKTDGGNGGWDEPIADAMRQKWIEFFNGVFQLESIQFPRCIKPEAAYKNPVLVVFSDGSSVAYGACAYIRWQIGPETYEANLIIAKNRIAPTKQLSIPRLELCGAVIASRIREKIVKEMDFNFIRIIHVVDSTIVRAQIQRESYGFGTFVATRIAEIQSKTEPSDWWWVQGEQNPTDLTTRANSSWPHY
;
A
#
# COMPACT_ATOMS: atom_id res chain seq x y z
N MET A 1 -10.93 -7.08 -24.29
CA MET A 1 -11.83 -7.50 -23.18
C MET A 1 -11.19 -7.42 -21.79
N VAL A 2 -9.95 -7.90 -21.59
CA VAL A 2 -9.29 -7.98 -20.27
C VAL A 2 -9.08 -6.63 -19.57
N LEU A 3 -8.59 -5.61 -20.28
CA LEU A 3 -8.34 -4.29 -19.71
C LEU A 3 -9.61 -3.66 -19.11
N SER A 4 -10.75 -3.80 -19.79
CA SER A 4 -12.05 -3.32 -19.31
C SER A 4 -12.47 -4.00 -18.00
N GLN A 5 -12.26 -5.31 -17.89
CA GLN A 5 -12.56 -6.09 -16.68
C GLN A 5 -11.65 -5.74 -15.49
N VAL A 6 -10.39 -5.39 -15.75
CA VAL A 6 -9.51 -4.90 -14.67
C VAL A 6 -9.92 -3.49 -14.23
N ALA A 7 -10.30 -2.64 -15.18
CA ALA A 7 -10.72 -1.27 -14.91
C ALA A 7 -12.08 -1.16 -14.22
N SER A 8 -12.94 -2.19 -14.31
CA SER A 8 -14.23 -2.23 -13.61
C SER A 8 -14.11 -2.47 -12.10
N ILE A 9 -12.94 -2.92 -11.60
CA ILE A 9 -12.69 -3.11 -10.17
C ILE A 9 -12.57 -1.73 -9.50
N TYR A 10 -13.67 -1.28 -8.88
CA TYR A 10 -13.73 0.02 -8.22
C TYR A 10 -13.28 -0.08 -6.75
N ASP A 11 -12.03 0.30 -6.49
CA ASP A 11 -11.44 0.31 -5.14
C ASP A 11 -10.78 1.67 -4.82
N PRO A 12 -11.57 2.72 -4.52
CA PRO A 12 -11.05 4.07 -4.30
C PRO A 12 -10.17 4.17 -3.06
N LEU A 13 -10.39 3.31 -2.06
CA LEU A 13 -9.62 3.27 -0.81
C LEU A 13 -8.48 2.25 -0.84
N GLY A 14 -8.41 1.39 -1.86
CA GLY A 14 -7.39 0.35 -1.93
C GLY A 14 -7.55 -0.72 -0.84
N LEU A 15 -8.77 -1.05 -0.44
CA LEU A 15 -9.00 -2.09 0.58
C LEU A 15 -8.74 -3.49 0.01
N ALA A 16 -8.93 -3.68 -1.29
CA ALA A 16 -8.60 -4.88 -2.05
C ALA A 16 -7.28 -4.74 -2.81
N CYS A 17 -6.40 -3.85 -2.36
CA CYS A 17 -5.15 -3.50 -3.02
C CYS A 17 -4.19 -4.70 -3.32
N PRO A 18 -4.09 -5.76 -2.49
CA PRO A 18 -3.31 -6.95 -2.82
C PRO A 18 -3.82 -7.65 -4.10
N PHE A 19 -5.14 -7.72 -4.24
CA PHE A 19 -5.79 -8.36 -5.38
C PHE A 19 -5.65 -7.51 -6.65
N VAL A 20 -5.89 -6.20 -6.53
CA VAL A 20 -5.69 -5.24 -7.63
C VAL A 20 -4.22 -5.22 -8.09
N LEU A 21 -3.26 -5.49 -7.20
CA LEU A 21 -1.84 -5.59 -7.58
C LEU A 21 -1.61 -6.76 -8.55
N THR A 22 -2.18 -7.92 -8.26
CA THR A 22 -2.08 -9.11 -9.12
C THR A 22 -2.62 -8.79 -10.53
N ALA A 23 -3.77 -8.12 -10.62
CA ALA A 23 -4.34 -7.66 -11.89
C ALA A 23 -3.37 -6.75 -12.66
N LYS A 24 -2.79 -5.75 -11.97
CA LYS A 24 -1.84 -4.80 -12.58
C LYS A 24 -0.55 -5.49 -13.03
N LEU A 25 -0.07 -6.50 -12.30
CA LEU A 25 1.12 -7.26 -12.67
C LEU A 25 0.88 -8.15 -13.89
N LEU A 26 -0.27 -8.81 -13.95
CA LEU A 26 -0.69 -9.58 -15.13
C LEU A 26 -0.80 -8.68 -16.35
N LEU A 27 -1.45 -7.52 -16.22
CA LEU A 27 -1.55 -6.53 -17.29
C LEU A 27 -0.16 -6.04 -17.75
N ARG A 28 0.75 -5.79 -16.81
CA ARG A 28 2.13 -5.42 -17.15
C ARG A 28 2.88 -6.53 -17.88
N SER A 29 2.69 -7.79 -17.49
CA SER A 29 3.29 -8.93 -18.20
C SER A 29 2.74 -9.05 -19.62
N PHE A 30 1.43 -8.87 -19.79
CA PHE A 30 0.75 -8.86 -21.09
C PHE A 30 1.36 -7.81 -22.03
N CYS A 31 1.51 -6.56 -21.57
CA CYS A 31 2.12 -5.50 -22.38
C CYS A 31 3.60 -5.74 -22.71
N LYS A 32 4.33 -6.56 -21.94
CA LYS A 32 5.73 -6.88 -22.21
C LYS A 32 5.90 -8.03 -23.20
N THR A 33 5.01 -9.03 -23.16
CA THR A 33 5.09 -10.22 -24.03
C THR A 33 4.70 -9.90 -25.47
N ASP A 34 3.77 -8.98 -25.70
CA ASP A 34 3.29 -8.66 -27.06
C ASP A 34 4.17 -7.67 -27.83
N GLY A 35 5.28 -7.17 -27.24
CA GLY A 35 6.29 -6.40 -27.98
C GLY A 35 5.79 -5.17 -28.75
N GLY A 36 4.57 -4.68 -28.46
CA GLY A 36 3.92 -3.63 -29.25
C GLY A 36 3.33 -4.07 -30.61
N ASN A 37 3.32 -5.37 -30.91
CA ASN A 37 2.87 -5.91 -32.20
C ASN A 37 1.59 -6.76 -32.15
N GLY A 38 1.11 -7.16 -30.96
CA GLY A 38 -0.18 -7.85 -30.83
C GLY A 38 -1.34 -6.87 -30.87
N GLY A 39 -2.25 -7.02 -31.83
CA GLY A 39 -3.50 -6.24 -31.86
C GLY A 39 -4.34 -6.46 -30.60
N TRP A 40 -5.12 -5.46 -30.18
CA TRP A 40 -6.03 -5.55 -29.02
C TRP A 40 -7.05 -6.70 -29.09
N ASP A 41 -7.23 -7.26 -30.29
CA ASP A 41 -8.18 -8.32 -30.64
C ASP A 41 -7.50 -9.69 -30.87
N GLU A 42 -6.18 -9.79 -30.69
CA GLU A 42 -5.47 -11.07 -30.84
C GLU A 42 -5.70 -12.02 -29.65
N PRO A 43 -5.73 -13.35 -29.91
CA PRO A 43 -5.92 -14.33 -28.86
C PRO A 43 -4.71 -14.38 -27.93
N ILE A 44 -4.99 -14.34 -26.62
CA ILE A 44 -3.99 -14.42 -25.55
C ILE A 44 -3.38 -15.84 -25.53
N ALA A 45 -2.05 -15.94 -25.43
CA ALA A 45 -1.37 -17.22 -25.26
C ALA A 45 -1.93 -18.02 -24.07
N ASP A 46 -2.09 -19.34 -24.24
CA ASP A 46 -2.80 -20.21 -23.28
C ASP A 46 -2.26 -20.11 -21.85
N ALA A 47 -0.94 -20.04 -21.69
CA ALA A 47 -0.30 -19.90 -20.38
C ALA A 47 -0.68 -18.59 -19.66
N MET A 48 -0.90 -17.51 -20.40
CA MET A 48 -1.35 -16.22 -19.86
C MET A 48 -2.86 -16.21 -19.62
N ARG A 49 -3.62 -16.83 -20.52
CA ARG A 49 -5.07 -17.02 -20.36
C ARG A 49 -5.40 -17.75 -19.06
N GLN A 50 -4.66 -18.81 -18.75
CA GLN A 50 -4.85 -19.57 -17.51
C GLN A 50 -4.68 -18.70 -16.25
N LYS A 51 -3.66 -17.84 -16.21
CA LYS A 51 -3.43 -16.90 -15.10
C LYS A 51 -4.58 -15.88 -14.95
N TRP A 52 -5.14 -15.41 -16.07
CA TRP A 52 -6.31 -14.54 -16.04
C TRP A 52 -7.55 -15.26 -15.51
N ILE A 53 -7.79 -16.50 -15.92
CA ILE A 53 -8.90 -17.32 -15.40
C ILE A 53 -8.76 -17.52 -13.89
N GLU A 54 -7.57 -17.86 -13.40
CA GLU A 54 -7.29 -18.00 -11.97
C GLU A 54 -7.54 -16.70 -11.21
N PHE A 55 -7.08 -15.57 -11.75
CA PHE A 55 -7.35 -14.26 -11.19
C PHE A 55 -8.85 -13.96 -11.12
N PHE A 56 -9.60 -14.15 -12.22
CA PHE A 56 -11.04 -13.88 -12.24
C PHE A 56 -11.82 -14.81 -11.31
N ASN A 57 -11.41 -16.07 -11.18
CA ASN A 57 -11.99 -16.98 -10.18
C ASN A 57 -11.75 -16.48 -8.75
N GLY A 58 -10.59 -15.88 -8.48
CA GLY A 58 -10.28 -15.23 -7.22
C GLY A 58 -11.15 -13.98 -6.94
N VAL A 59 -11.65 -13.28 -7.96
CA VAL A 59 -12.54 -12.11 -7.77
C VAL A 59 -13.79 -12.51 -7.00
N PHE A 60 -14.37 -13.68 -7.30
CA PHE A 60 -15.57 -14.15 -6.62
C PHE A 60 -15.35 -14.36 -5.12
N GLN A 61 -14.11 -14.66 -4.70
CA GLN A 61 -13.79 -14.74 -3.28
C GLN A 61 -13.87 -13.37 -2.59
N LEU A 62 -13.64 -12.27 -3.31
CA LEU A 62 -13.75 -10.92 -2.76
C LEU A 62 -15.19 -10.54 -2.38
N GLU A 63 -16.21 -11.17 -2.98
CA GLU A 63 -17.62 -10.90 -2.64
C GLU A 63 -17.92 -11.23 -1.17
N SER A 64 -17.16 -12.15 -0.58
CA SER A 64 -17.31 -12.53 0.84
C SER A 64 -16.65 -11.55 1.82
N ILE A 65 -15.78 -10.66 1.33
CA ILE A 65 -15.03 -9.73 2.17
C ILE A 65 -15.87 -8.50 2.45
N GLN A 66 -16.04 -8.19 3.74
CA GLN A 66 -16.76 -7.01 4.19
C GLN A 66 -15.82 -6.09 4.94
N PHE A 67 -15.94 -4.80 4.66
CA PHE A 67 -15.24 -3.74 5.39
C PHE A 67 -16.27 -2.89 6.13
N PRO A 68 -16.08 -2.63 7.44
CA PRO A 68 -16.98 -1.77 8.18
C PRO A 68 -16.95 -0.35 7.61
N ARG A 69 -18.13 0.19 7.25
CA ARG A 69 -18.24 1.56 6.74
C ARG A 69 -17.89 2.60 7.79
N CYS A 70 -18.28 2.36 9.04
CA CYS A 70 -17.88 3.18 10.17
C CYS A 70 -16.63 2.60 10.81
N ILE A 71 -15.54 3.35 10.76
CA ILE A 71 -14.25 2.97 11.36
C ILE A 71 -14.10 3.45 12.80
N LYS A 72 -15.12 4.14 13.35
CA LYS A 72 -15.21 4.54 14.76
C LYS A 72 -16.09 3.53 15.51
N PRO A 73 -15.54 2.77 16.47
CA PRO A 73 -16.32 1.90 17.34
C PRO A 73 -17.23 2.71 18.26
N GLU A 74 -18.38 2.15 18.61
CA GLU A 74 -19.32 2.76 19.55
C GLU A 74 -18.71 2.92 20.96
N ALA A 75 -17.92 1.94 21.40
CA ALA A 75 -17.22 1.94 22.68
C ALA A 75 -16.01 2.90 22.74
N ALA A 76 -15.69 3.60 21.65
CA ALA A 76 -14.54 4.50 21.62
C ALA A 76 -14.77 5.75 22.47
N TYR A 77 -14.01 5.91 23.55
CA TYR A 77 -14.17 7.01 24.51
C TYR A 77 -13.03 8.04 24.47
N LYS A 78 -11.98 7.78 23.68
CA LYS A 78 -10.88 8.72 23.44
C LYS A 78 -10.67 8.97 21.95
N ASN A 79 -9.98 10.05 21.66
CA ASN A 79 -9.49 10.37 20.33
C ASN A 79 -8.56 9.25 19.79
N PRO A 80 -8.54 9.02 18.47
CA PRO A 80 -7.82 7.90 17.88
C PRO A 80 -6.32 8.20 17.72
N VAL A 81 -5.55 7.12 17.49
CA VAL A 81 -4.18 7.19 16.98
C VAL A 81 -4.18 6.74 15.52
N LEU A 82 -3.53 7.51 14.64
CA LEU A 82 -3.29 7.12 13.26
C LEU A 82 -1.97 6.36 13.18
N VAL A 83 -1.98 5.16 12.60
CA VAL A 83 -0.78 4.38 12.36
C VAL A 83 -0.66 4.11 10.86
N VAL A 84 0.41 4.60 10.25
CA VAL A 84 0.68 4.46 8.82
C VAL A 84 1.92 3.59 8.63
N PHE A 85 1.74 2.45 7.99
CA PHE A 85 2.82 1.54 7.68
C PHE A 85 3.23 1.69 6.21
N SER A 86 4.50 1.46 5.92
CA SER A 86 5.03 1.43 4.55
C SER A 86 6.00 0.30 4.35
N ASP A 87 6.09 -0.17 3.11
CA ASP A 87 7.01 -1.22 2.68
C ASP A 87 7.33 -1.05 1.17
N GLY A 88 8.44 -1.62 0.73
CA GLY A 88 8.83 -1.71 -0.66
C GLY A 88 9.59 -3.00 -0.99
N SER A 89 9.00 -3.80 -1.87
CA SER A 89 9.61 -5.00 -2.43
C SER A 89 10.09 -4.77 -3.87
N SER A 90 10.81 -5.75 -4.43
CA SER A 90 11.19 -5.77 -5.85
C SER A 90 10.00 -5.80 -6.81
N VAL A 91 8.81 -6.16 -6.33
CA VAL A 91 7.58 -6.27 -7.13
C VAL A 91 6.75 -4.99 -7.06
N ALA A 92 6.57 -4.45 -5.85
CA ALA A 92 5.73 -3.29 -5.59
C ALA A 92 6.13 -2.60 -4.30
N TYR A 93 5.75 -1.33 -4.16
CA TYR A 93 5.91 -0.56 -2.94
C TYR A 93 4.60 0.15 -2.60
N GLY A 94 4.37 0.38 -1.32
CA GLY A 94 3.07 0.83 -0.84
C GLY A 94 3.06 1.30 0.59
N ALA A 95 1.87 1.68 1.02
CA ALA A 95 1.58 2.03 2.40
C ALA A 95 0.11 1.72 2.72
N CYS A 96 -0.16 1.40 3.98
CA CYS A 96 -1.50 1.25 4.53
C CYS A 96 -1.64 2.05 5.82
N ALA A 97 -2.84 2.57 6.08
CA ALA A 97 -3.12 3.36 7.28
C ALA A 97 -4.27 2.77 8.06
N TYR A 98 -4.04 2.59 9.35
CA TYR A 98 -5.00 2.10 10.33
C TYR A 98 -5.36 3.20 11.31
N ILE A 99 -6.63 3.26 11.70
CA ILE A 99 -7.09 4.04 12.83
C ILE A 99 -7.18 3.12 14.04
N ARG A 100 -6.54 3.49 15.14
CA ARG A 100 -6.58 2.74 16.40
C ARG A 100 -7.36 3.51 17.45
N TRP A 101 -8.44 2.92 17.93
CA TRP A 101 -9.29 3.45 18.99
C TRP A 101 -8.99 2.74 20.31
N GLN A 102 -9.09 3.49 21.41
CA GLN A 102 -9.12 2.92 22.75
C GLN A 102 -10.58 2.69 23.14
N ILE A 103 -10.93 1.42 23.37
CA ILE A 103 -12.30 0.98 23.74
C ILE A 103 -12.39 0.48 25.19
N GLY A 104 -11.25 0.34 25.87
CA GLY A 104 -11.13 0.09 27.31
C GLY A 104 -9.75 0.49 27.84
N PRO A 105 -9.45 0.29 29.14
CA PRO A 105 -8.18 0.68 29.76
C PRO A 105 -6.94 0.19 29.00
N GLU A 106 -6.96 -1.05 28.50
CA GLU A 106 -5.89 -1.64 27.68
C GLU A 106 -6.44 -2.35 26.43
N THR A 107 -7.68 -2.05 26.07
CA THR A 107 -8.36 -2.67 24.93
C THR A 107 -8.40 -1.70 23.77
N TYR A 108 -7.94 -2.15 22.62
CA TYR A 108 -7.85 -1.34 21.41
C TYR A 108 -8.53 -2.05 20.24
N GLU A 109 -9.13 -1.25 19.38
CA GLU A 109 -9.66 -1.72 18.10
C GLU A 109 -8.96 -0.96 16.98
N ALA A 110 -8.53 -1.67 15.95
CA ALA A 110 -7.85 -1.10 14.80
C ALA A 110 -8.60 -1.41 13.52
N ASN A 111 -8.90 -0.37 12.73
CA ASN A 111 -9.62 -0.50 11.47
C ASN A 111 -8.77 0.06 10.32
N LEU A 112 -8.71 -0.65 9.19
CA LEU A 112 -8.03 -0.19 7.99
C LEU A 112 -8.81 0.97 7.37
N ILE A 113 -8.15 2.09 7.10
CA ILE A 113 -8.76 3.27 6.46
C ILE A 113 -8.53 3.22 4.95
N ILE A 114 -7.28 3.02 4.56
CA ILE A 114 -6.83 3.14 3.17
C ILE A 114 -5.53 2.34 3.01
N ALA A 115 -5.36 1.70 1.87
CA ALA A 115 -4.06 1.21 1.43
C ALA A 115 -3.80 1.63 -0.01
N LYS A 116 -2.54 1.86 -0.36
CA LYS A 116 -2.14 2.21 -1.72
C LYS A 116 -0.83 1.53 -2.05
N ASN A 117 -0.77 0.93 -3.23
CA ASN A 117 0.46 0.40 -3.79
C ASN A 117 0.71 0.90 -5.21
N ARG A 118 1.96 0.76 -5.62
CA ARG A 118 2.44 0.98 -6.98
C ARG A 118 3.38 -0.15 -7.35
N ILE A 119 3.28 -0.59 -8.59
CA ILE A 119 4.21 -1.57 -9.15
C ILE A 119 5.62 -0.94 -9.21
N ALA A 120 6.64 -1.73 -8.85
CA ALA A 120 8.02 -1.32 -8.96
C ALA A 120 8.39 -1.00 -10.42
N PRO A 121 9.11 0.11 -10.70
CA PRO A 121 9.44 0.53 -12.06
C PRO A 121 10.16 -0.55 -12.87
N THR A 122 10.12 -0.47 -14.21
CA THR A 122 10.83 -1.46 -15.05
C THR A 122 12.33 -1.30 -14.97
N LYS A 123 12.78 -0.04 -14.79
CA LYS A 123 14.15 0.24 -14.43
C LYS A 123 14.39 -0.19 -12.99
N GLN A 124 15.32 -1.11 -12.79
CA GLN A 124 15.62 -1.65 -11.47
C GLN A 124 16.05 -0.51 -10.52
N LEU A 125 15.35 -0.43 -9.40
CA LEU A 125 15.73 0.34 -8.23
C LEU A 125 16.17 -0.64 -7.14
N SER A 126 17.08 -0.21 -6.28
CA SER A 126 17.45 -0.99 -5.10
C SER A 126 16.27 -1.07 -4.12
N ILE A 127 16.21 -2.15 -3.32
CA ILE A 127 15.17 -2.34 -2.30
C ILE A 127 15.05 -1.11 -1.38
N PRO A 128 16.14 -0.52 -0.83
CA PRO A 128 16.02 0.68 0.00
C PRO A 128 15.38 1.89 -0.69
N ARG A 129 15.54 2.01 -2.02
CA ARG A 129 14.90 3.08 -2.79
C ARG A 129 13.41 2.82 -2.98
N LEU A 130 12.99 1.56 -3.05
CA LEU A 130 11.59 1.16 -3.15
C LEU A 130 10.90 1.32 -1.80
N GLU A 131 11.53 0.90 -0.70
CA GLU A 131 11.06 1.13 0.68
C GLU A 131 10.87 2.64 0.94
N LEU A 132 11.85 3.48 0.54
CA LEU A 132 11.72 4.94 0.62
C LEU A 132 10.56 5.49 -0.24
N CYS A 133 10.26 4.86 -1.38
CA CYS A 133 9.07 5.24 -2.16
C CYS A 133 7.77 4.85 -1.44
N GLY A 134 7.74 3.72 -0.73
CA GLY A 134 6.64 3.37 0.17
C GLY A 134 6.43 4.43 1.26
N ALA A 135 7.51 4.88 1.89
CA ALA A 135 7.47 5.95 2.89
C ALA A 135 6.89 7.28 2.33
N VAL A 136 7.19 7.62 1.07
CA VAL A 136 6.57 8.78 0.40
C VAL A 136 5.06 8.58 0.20
N ILE A 137 4.61 7.36 -0.13
CA ILE A 137 3.17 7.08 -0.21
C ILE A 137 2.54 7.24 1.18
N ALA A 138 3.19 6.76 2.24
CA ALA A 138 2.71 6.91 3.61
C ALA A 138 2.54 8.38 4.03
N SER A 139 3.50 9.26 3.71
CA SER A 139 3.40 10.69 4.06
C SER A 139 2.24 11.38 3.34
N ARG A 140 1.99 11.03 2.07
CA ARG A 140 0.83 11.51 1.30
C ARG A 140 -0.51 10.98 1.81
N ILE A 141 -0.57 9.69 2.19
CA ILE A 141 -1.76 9.09 2.79
C ILE A 141 -2.09 9.81 4.10
N ARG A 142 -1.10 10.03 4.96
CA ARG A 142 -1.26 10.77 6.22
C ARG A 142 -1.83 12.17 5.98
N GLU A 143 -1.26 12.93 5.05
CA GLU A 143 -1.72 14.28 4.74
C GLU A 143 -3.19 14.28 4.29
N LYS A 144 -3.56 13.33 3.43
CA LYS A 144 -4.95 13.17 2.97
C LYS A 144 -5.90 12.80 4.10
N ILE A 145 -5.51 11.85 4.95
CA ILE A 145 -6.32 11.43 6.10
C ILE A 145 -6.57 12.59 7.06
N VAL A 146 -5.51 13.29 7.47
CA VAL A 146 -5.61 14.42 8.42
C VAL A 146 -6.45 15.57 7.85
N LYS A 147 -6.40 15.77 6.53
CA LYS A 147 -7.18 16.82 5.87
C LYS A 147 -8.66 16.47 5.73
N GLU A 148 -8.97 15.23 5.33
CA GLU A 148 -10.33 14.84 4.91
C GLU A 148 -11.14 14.20 6.04
N MET A 149 -10.50 13.74 7.12
CA MET A 149 -11.19 13.12 8.25
C MET A 149 -11.41 14.11 9.38
N ASP A 150 -12.63 14.17 9.88
CA ASP A 150 -13.02 15.02 11.02
C ASP A 150 -12.69 14.35 12.36
N PHE A 151 -11.43 13.92 12.52
CA PHE A 151 -10.91 13.32 13.75
C PHE A 151 -9.67 14.07 14.23
N ASN A 152 -9.68 14.41 15.52
CA ASN A 152 -8.49 14.90 16.20
C ASN A 152 -7.63 13.72 16.62
N PHE A 153 -6.57 13.42 15.86
CA PHE A 153 -5.65 12.35 16.22
C PHE A 153 -4.78 12.74 17.41
N ILE A 154 -4.74 11.90 18.46
CA ILE A 154 -3.84 12.12 19.62
C ILE A 154 -2.38 12.03 19.18
N ARG A 155 -2.11 11.10 18.26
CA ARG A 155 -0.78 10.84 17.73
C ARG A 155 -0.90 10.28 16.33
N ILE A 156 0.10 10.58 15.51
CA ILE A 156 0.29 9.99 14.20
C ILE A 156 1.64 9.27 14.24
N ILE A 157 1.65 8.01 13.82
CA ILE A 157 2.83 7.16 13.86
C ILE A 157 3.07 6.63 12.44
N HIS A 158 4.30 6.78 11.97
CA HIS A 158 4.78 6.16 10.74
C HIS A 158 5.66 4.98 11.09
N VAL A 159 5.47 3.85 10.42
CA VAL A 159 6.21 2.62 10.67
C VAL A 159 6.84 2.10 9.37
N VAL A 160 8.13 1.81 9.44
CA VAL A 160 8.92 1.17 8.38
C VAL A 160 9.60 -0.07 8.95
N ASP A 161 9.91 -1.04 8.10
CA ASP A 161 10.71 -2.22 8.43
C ASP A 161 12.19 -2.10 8.04
N SER A 162 12.56 -0.98 7.41
CA SER A 162 13.92 -0.66 7.02
C SER A 162 14.59 0.34 7.96
N THR A 163 15.59 -0.12 8.69
CA THR A 163 16.43 0.74 9.54
C THR A 163 17.16 1.80 8.72
N ILE A 164 17.50 1.49 7.47
CA ILE A 164 18.13 2.42 6.53
C ILE A 164 17.18 3.56 6.19
N VAL A 165 15.93 3.25 5.83
CA VAL A 165 14.92 4.27 5.51
C VAL A 165 14.62 5.12 6.74
N ARG A 166 14.46 4.52 7.92
CA ARG A 166 14.29 5.29 9.17
C ARG A 166 15.44 6.25 9.40
N ALA A 167 16.68 5.77 9.31
CA ALA A 167 17.87 6.59 9.52
C ALA A 167 18.00 7.71 8.47
N GLN A 168 17.60 7.45 7.22
CA GLN A 168 17.54 8.46 6.16
C GLN A 168 16.54 9.58 6.48
N ILE A 169 15.33 9.22 6.92
CA ILE A 169 14.27 10.18 7.26
C ILE A 169 14.64 11.01 8.50
N GLN A 170 15.38 10.43 9.44
CA GLN A 170 15.82 11.11 10.67
C GLN A 170 17.01 12.07 10.45
N ARG A 171 17.68 12.02 9.30
CA ARG A 171 18.79 12.90 8.97
C ARG A 171 18.32 14.05 8.08
N GLU A 172 19.05 15.15 8.10
CA GLU A 172 18.87 16.21 7.11
C GLU A 172 19.08 15.63 5.69
N SER A 173 18.29 16.11 4.73
CA SER A 173 18.36 15.64 3.34
C SER A 173 19.70 15.96 2.63
N TYR A 174 20.53 16.82 3.23
CA TYR A 174 21.84 17.22 2.73
C TYR A 174 22.83 16.04 2.72
N GLY A 175 23.48 15.79 1.58
CA GLY A 175 24.46 14.72 1.41
C GLY A 175 23.92 13.44 0.75
N PHE A 176 22.61 13.34 0.52
CA PHE A 176 22.04 12.25 -0.30
C PHE A 176 22.02 12.59 -1.79
N GLY A 177 22.16 11.57 -2.65
CA GLY A 177 21.93 11.73 -4.08
C GLY A 177 20.49 12.17 -4.38
N THR A 178 20.29 12.90 -5.48
CA THR A 178 19.04 13.62 -5.81
C THR A 178 17.77 12.78 -5.62
N PHE A 179 17.78 11.52 -6.03
CA PHE A 179 16.61 10.62 -5.87
C PHE A 179 16.14 10.48 -4.42
N VAL A 180 17.10 10.32 -3.50
CA VAL A 180 16.85 10.10 -2.07
C VAL A 180 16.57 11.44 -1.38
N ALA A 181 17.39 12.47 -1.66
CA ALA A 181 17.23 13.80 -1.09
C ALA A 181 15.83 14.39 -1.34
N THR A 182 15.34 14.35 -2.59
CA THR A 182 14.01 14.89 -2.93
C THR A 182 12.87 14.16 -2.21
N ARG A 183 12.99 12.85 -2.00
CA ARG A 183 11.97 12.05 -1.30
C ARG A 183 11.98 12.29 0.20
N ILE A 184 13.17 12.39 0.80
CA ILE A 184 13.31 12.76 2.22
C ILE A 184 12.73 14.16 2.45
N ALA A 185 13.06 15.13 1.59
CA ALA A 185 12.52 16.47 1.68
C ALA A 185 10.98 16.48 1.60
N GLU A 186 10.39 15.67 0.70
CA GLU A 186 8.94 15.54 0.61
C GLU A 186 8.32 14.89 1.87
N ILE A 187 8.97 13.89 2.46
CA ILE A 187 8.52 13.25 3.71
C ILE A 187 8.57 14.26 4.87
N GLN A 188 9.69 14.94 5.02
CA GLN A 188 9.94 15.91 6.10
C GLN A 188 9.06 17.16 5.95
N SER A 189 8.60 17.51 4.74
CA SER A 189 7.66 18.62 4.56
C SER A 189 6.24 18.29 5.03
N LYS A 190 5.91 17.02 5.29
CA LYS A 190 4.55 16.55 5.64
C LYS A 190 4.46 15.85 7.00
N THR A 191 5.60 15.48 7.58
CA THR A 191 5.70 14.63 8.77
C THR A 191 6.90 15.05 9.61
N GLU A 192 6.83 14.80 10.91
CA GLU A 192 7.97 15.02 11.80
C GLU A 192 8.89 13.79 11.81
N PRO A 193 10.22 13.94 11.75
CA PRO A 193 11.15 12.81 11.82
C PRO A 193 10.98 11.93 13.08
N SER A 194 10.51 12.51 14.18
CA SER A 194 10.20 11.80 15.43
C SER A 194 8.99 10.86 15.35
N ASP A 195 8.14 11.04 14.34
CA ASP A 195 6.96 10.20 14.14
C ASP A 195 7.29 8.89 13.40
N TRP A 196 8.53 8.71 12.95
CA TRP A 196 8.98 7.54 12.19
C TRP A 196 9.66 6.48 13.08
N TRP A 197 9.03 5.31 13.14
CA TRP A 197 9.42 4.17 13.96
C TRP A 197 9.83 3.01 13.07
N TRP A 198 10.66 2.14 13.64
CA TRP A 198 11.04 0.88 13.01
C TRP A 198 10.37 -0.29 13.70
N VAL A 199 9.98 -1.29 12.91
CA VAL A 199 9.45 -2.56 13.38
C VAL A 199 10.12 -3.70 12.61
N GLN A 200 10.10 -4.92 13.14
CA GLN A 200 10.54 -6.09 12.41
C GLN A 200 9.58 -6.39 11.24
N GLY A 201 10.10 -6.86 10.10
CA GLY A 201 9.29 -7.06 8.88
C GLY A 201 8.06 -7.94 9.08
N GLU A 202 8.14 -9.01 9.88
CA GLU A 202 7.01 -9.91 10.16
C GLU A 202 5.86 -9.23 10.91
N GLN A 203 6.11 -8.07 11.53
CA GLN A 203 5.12 -7.27 12.24
C GLN A 203 4.57 -6.11 11.37
N ASN A 204 5.02 -5.99 10.11
CA ASN A 204 4.57 -4.97 9.20
C ASN A 204 3.35 -5.46 8.39
N PRO A 205 2.13 -4.96 8.65
CA PRO A 205 0.94 -5.37 7.89
C PRO A 205 0.96 -4.92 6.42
N THR A 206 1.91 -4.07 6.03
CA THR A 206 2.03 -3.56 4.65
C THR A 206 2.51 -4.62 3.66
N ASP A 207 3.06 -5.74 4.12
CA ASP A 207 3.51 -6.86 3.30
C ASP A 207 2.44 -7.30 2.29
N LEU A 208 1.16 -7.29 2.71
CA LEU A 208 0.04 -7.63 1.82
C LEU A 208 -0.11 -6.66 0.64
N THR A 209 0.30 -5.41 0.82
CA THR A 209 0.21 -4.38 -0.24
C THR A 209 1.37 -4.46 -1.23
N THR A 210 2.49 -5.11 -0.86
CA THR A 210 3.71 -5.23 -1.66
C THR A 210 3.91 -6.63 -2.25
N ARG A 211 3.19 -7.64 -1.74
CA ARG A 211 3.13 -9.00 -2.26
C ARG A 211 1.90 -9.22 -3.13
N ALA A 212 2.07 -9.91 -4.25
CA ALA A 212 0.97 -10.29 -5.12
C ALA A 212 0.50 -11.70 -4.75
N ASN A 213 -0.72 -11.81 -4.24
CA ASN A 213 -1.36 -13.09 -3.96
C ASN A 213 -2.51 -13.29 -4.96
N SER A 214 -2.64 -14.50 -5.49
CA SER A 214 -3.76 -14.90 -6.35
C SER A 214 -5.01 -15.31 -5.54
N SER A 215 -4.84 -15.56 -4.24
CA SER A 215 -5.90 -15.84 -3.28
C SER A 215 -5.90 -14.82 -2.13
N TRP A 216 -7.07 -14.55 -1.55
CA TRP A 216 -7.15 -13.70 -0.36
C TRP A 216 -6.46 -14.41 0.82
N PRO A 217 -5.61 -13.72 1.61
CA PRO A 217 -5.05 -14.31 2.80
C PRO A 217 -6.17 -14.57 3.82
N HIS A 218 -6.38 -15.83 4.17
CA HIS A 218 -7.25 -16.21 5.29
C HIS A 218 -6.53 -15.83 6.59
N TYR A 219 -7.10 -14.89 7.34
CA TYR A 219 -6.73 -14.60 8.73
C TYR A 219 -7.91 -14.96 9.63
#